data_AF-A0A410D8D3-F1
#
_entry.id   AF-A0A410D8D3-F1
#
_cell.length_a   1.000
_cell.length_b   1.000
_cell.length_c   1.000
_cell.angle_alpha   90.00
_cell.angle_beta   90.00
_cell.angle_gamma   90.00
#
_symmetry.space_group_name_H-M   'P 1'
#
loop_
_entity.id
_entity.type
_entity.pdbx_description
1 polymer ?
#
loop_
_entity_poly.entity_id
_entity_poly.type
_entity_poly.pdbx_seq_one_letter_code
_entity_poly.pdbx_strand_id
1 'polypeptide(L)'
;METDYRFERVMKLADHEKQNLEIEYKQLYEQFDQIAHRLIDLVDQKESIQMDIQKKMVQAMRVDQMTMKFADINKLEILIEETRKYFLSLKERLEVLQTKLQEKTIEVKKYKKLKARRQSFERKQRMRDEMKKMDEIAGRRAANR
;
A
#
# COMPACT_ATOMS: atom_id res chain seq x y z
N MET A 1 -11.35 2.30 34.06
CA MET A 1 -10.17 1.50 33.68
C MET A 1 -10.52 0.45 32.62
N GLU A 2 -11.61 -0.30 32.74
CA GLU A 2 -11.97 -1.36 31.79
C GLU A 2 -12.26 -0.85 30.36
N THR A 3 -12.89 0.32 30.22
CA THR A 3 -13.19 0.96 28.93
C THR A 3 -11.94 1.49 28.21
N ASP A 4 -10.89 1.90 28.93
CA ASP A 4 -9.59 2.25 28.32
C ASP A 4 -8.91 1.02 27.76
N TYR A 5 -8.92 -0.07 28.51
CA TYR A 5 -8.29 -1.31 28.07
C TYR A 5 -8.97 -1.90 26.83
N ARG A 6 -10.31 -1.85 26.75
CA ARG A 6 -11.06 -2.26 25.55
C ARG A 6 -10.70 -1.38 24.34
N PHE A 7 -10.62 -0.06 24.52
CA PHE A 7 -10.26 0.86 23.43
C PHE A 7 -8.82 0.67 22.95
N GLU A 8 -7.87 0.49 23.86
CA GLU A 8 -6.48 0.20 23.49
C GLU A 8 -6.33 -1.12 22.74
N ARG A 9 -7.12 -2.14 23.11
CA ARG A 9 -7.16 -3.42 22.38
C ARG A 9 -7.67 -3.24 20.95
N VAL A 10 -8.75 -2.49 20.75
CA VAL A 10 -9.28 -2.17 19.40
C VAL A 10 -8.26 -1.40 18.57
N MET A 11 -7.58 -0.42 19.17
CA MET A 11 -6.56 0.36 18.47
C MET A 11 -5.36 -0.50 18.06
N LYS A 12 -4.90 -1.41 18.94
CA LYS A 12 -3.83 -2.37 18.61
C LYS A 12 -4.23 -3.32 17.48
N LEU A 13 -5.47 -3.81 17.50
CA LEU A 13 -5.99 -4.67 16.44
C LEU A 13 -6.00 -3.92 15.09
N ALA A 14 -6.52 -2.70 15.06
CA ALA A 14 -6.57 -1.89 13.84
C ALA A 14 -5.17 -1.52 13.31
N ASP A 15 -4.22 -1.20 14.19
CA ASP A 15 -2.82 -0.98 13.80
C ASP A 15 -2.20 -2.26 13.20
N HIS A 16 -2.50 -3.43 13.78
CA HIS A 16 -2.00 -4.71 13.26
C HIS A 16 -2.62 -5.08 11.91
N GLU A 17 -3.93 -4.90 11.74
CA GLU A 17 -4.61 -5.10 10.45
C GLU A 17 -4.02 -4.20 9.36
N LYS A 18 -3.77 -2.92 9.68
CA LYS A 18 -3.09 -1.99 8.78
C LYS A 18 -1.71 -2.51 8.39
N GLN A 19 -0.90 -2.95 9.35
CA GLN A 19 0.45 -3.46 9.08
C GLN A 19 0.42 -4.69 8.17
N ASN A 20 -0.52 -5.62 8.39
CA ASN A 20 -0.67 -6.80 7.54
C ASN A 20 -1.03 -6.40 6.11
N LEU A 21 -1.94 -5.44 5.93
CA LEU A 21 -2.27 -4.90 4.61
C LEU A 21 -1.09 -4.16 3.94
N GLU A 22 -0.24 -3.48 4.71
CA GLU A 22 0.98 -2.85 4.18
C GLU A 22 1.97 -3.88 3.64
N ILE A 23 2.13 -5.00 4.36
CA ILE A 23 2.99 -6.11 3.92
C ILE A 23 2.43 -6.75 2.65
N GLU A 24 1.13 -7.06 2.63
CA GLU A 24 0.47 -7.66 1.47
C GLU A 24 0.53 -6.74 0.23
N TYR A 25 0.26 -5.44 0.43
CA TYR A 25 0.36 -4.45 -0.64
C TYR A 25 1.77 -4.37 -1.20
N LYS A 26 2.80 -4.34 -0.33
CA LYS A 26 4.20 -4.30 -0.76
C LYS A 26 4.58 -5.52 -1.59
N GLN A 27 4.22 -6.72 -1.13
CA GLN A 27 4.50 -7.97 -1.85
C GLN A 27 3.81 -7.99 -3.22
N LEU A 28 2.56 -7.56 -3.29
CA LEU A 28 1.83 -7.50 -4.56
C LEU A 28 2.43 -6.44 -5.50
N TYR A 29 2.91 -5.32 -4.95
CA TYR A 29 3.55 -4.27 -5.72
C TYR A 29 4.87 -4.74 -6.34
N GLU A 30 5.68 -5.49 -5.59
CA GLU A 30 6.90 -6.11 -6.11
C GLU A 30 6.59 -7.08 -7.27
N GLN A 31 5.53 -7.90 -7.15
CA GLN A 31 5.11 -8.78 -8.25
C GLN A 31 4.61 -7.99 -9.47
N PHE A 32 3.82 -6.94 -9.25
CA PHE A 32 3.33 -6.06 -10.30
C PHE A 32 4.49 -5.40 -11.05
N ASP A 33 5.48 -4.89 -10.32
CA ASP A 33 6.67 -4.24 -10.90
C ASP A 33 7.50 -5.22 -11.73
N GLN A 34 7.73 -6.43 -11.23
CA GLN A 34 8.43 -7.48 -11.98
C GLN A 34 7.72 -7.84 -13.29
N ILE A 35 6.39 -7.98 -13.25
CA ILE A 35 5.59 -8.28 -14.44
C ILE A 35 5.57 -7.10 -15.42
N ALA A 36 5.57 -5.86 -14.92
CA ALA A 36 5.66 -4.67 -15.76
C ALA A 36 6.98 -4.66 -16.55
N HIS A 37 8.11 -4.87 -15.88
CA HIS A 37 9.42 -4.97 -16.52
C HIS A 37 9.47 -6.12 -17.53
N ARG A 38 8.94 -7.30 -17.15
CA ARG A 38 8.88 -8.44 -18.07
C ARG A 38 8.07 -8.13 -19.33
N LEU A 39 6.95 -7.41 -19.20
CA LEU A 39 6.14 -7.02 -20.34
C LEU A 39 6.90 -6.06 -21.28
N ILE A 40 7.64 -5.10 -20.71
CA ILE A 40 8.51 -4.19 -21.48
C ILE A 40 9.57 -4.99 -22.24
N ASP A 41 10.31 -5.87 -21.56
CA ASP A 41 11.36 -6.70 -22.18
C ASP A 41 10.83 -7.51 -23.37
N LEU A 42 9.62 -8.06 -23.26
CA LEU A 42 9.00 -8.85 -24.33
C LEU A 42 8.63 -7.98 -25.54
N VAL A 43 8.12 -6.78 -25.31
CA VAL A 43 7.80 -5.82 -26.38
C VAL A 43 9.08 -5.38 -27.08
N ASP A 44 10.11 -5.01 -26.33
CA ASP A 44 11.41 -4.60 -26.87
C ASP A 44 12.06 -5.73 -27.70
N GLN A 45 11.97 -6.98 -27.22
CA GLN A 45 12.42 -8.15 -27.97
C GLN A 45 11.67 -8.33 -29.29
N LYS A 46 10.34 -8.17 -29.28
CA LYS A 46 9.53 -8.25 -30.50
C LYS A 46 9.93 -7.14 -31.49
N GLU A 47 10.08 -5.91 -31.03
CA GLU A 47 10.51 -4.78 -31.86
C GLU A 47 11.90 -5.02 -32.47
N SER A 48 12.86 -5.52 -31.69
CA SER A 48 14.19 -5.86 -32.18
C SER A 48 14.14 -6.90 -33.31
N ILE A 49 13.32 -7.96 -33.18
CA ILE A 49 13.17 -8.97 -34.23
C ILE A 49 12.53 -8.37 -35.48
N GLN A 50 11.52 -7.52 -35.33
CA GLN A 50 10.86 -6.83 -36.45
C GLN A 50 11.83 -5.91 -37.20
N MET A 51 12.66 -5.15 -36.48
CA MET A 51 13.70 -4.31 -37.08
C MET A 51 14.73 -5.16 -37.84
N ASP A 52 15.14 -6.31 -37.30
CA ASP A 52 16.07 -7.22 -37.96
C ASP A 52 15.48 -7.82 -39.25
N ILE A 53 14.20 -8.20 -39.23
CA ILE A 53 13.50 -8.65 -40.43
C ILE A 53 13.48 -7.53 -41.46
N GLN A 54 13.09 -6.32 -41.08
CA GLN A 54 13.01 -5.17 -41.99
C GLN A 54 14.36 -4.86 -42.65
N LYS A 55 15.45 -4.88 -41.87
CA LYS A 55 16.81 -4.70 -42.41
C LYS A 55 17.19 -5.79 -43.40
N LYS A 56 16.86 -7.06 -43.08
CA LYS A 56 17.19 -8.22 -43.93
C LYS A 56 16.30 -8.35 -45.15
N MET A 57 15.09 -7.80 -45.16
CA MET A 57 14.22 -7.78 -46.34
C MET A 57 14.75 -6.90 -47.47
N VAL A 58 15.62 -5.92 -47.16
CA VAL A 58 16.35 -5.14 -48.17
C VAL A 58 17.45 -5.98 -48.84
N GLN A 59 17.82 -7.11 -48.23
CA GLN A 59 18.78 -8.09 -48.74
C GLN A 59 18.03 -9.37 -49.17
N ALA A 60 18.63 -10.21 -50.01
CA ALA A 60 17.99 -11.47 -50.42
C ALA A 60 17.91 -12.45 -49.23
N MET A 61 16.80 -12.45 -48.50
CA MET A 61 16.53 -13.40 -47.41
C MET A 61 15.88 -14.66 -47.98
N ARG A 62 16.30 -15.82 -47.49
CA ARG A 62 15.68 -17.10 -47.84
C ARG A 62 14.31 -17.23 -47.16
N VAL A 63 13.34 -17.83 -47.86
CA VAL A 63 11.95 -17.99 -47.39
C VAL A 63 11.86 -18.75 -46.06
N ASP A 64 12.68 -19.79 -45.88
CA ASP A 64 12.78 -20.58 -44.65
C ASP A 64 13.15 -19.73 -43.43
N GLN A 65 14.15 -18.84 -43.57
CA GLN A 65 14.57 -17.91 -42.52
C GLN A 65 13.47 -16.91 -42.16
N MET A 66 12.73 -16.44 -43.16
CA MET A 66 11.58 -15.54 -42.97
C MET A 66 10.46 -16.21 -42.18
N THR A 67 10.10 -17.45 -42.53
CA THR A 67 9.07 -18.22 -41.83
C THR A 67 9.44 -18.47 -40.37
N MET A 68 10.69 -18.83 -40.08
CA MET A 68 11.16 -19.02 -38.70
C MET A 68 11.01 -17.74 -37.87
N LYS A 69 11.41 -16.59 -38.43
CA LYS A 69 11.32 -15.30 -37.73
C LYS A 69 9.88 -14.89 -37.44
N PHE A 70 8.94 -15.14 -38.35
CA PHE A 70 7.52 -14.91 -38.06
C PHE A 70 6.97 -15.85 -37.00
N ALA A 71 7.41 -17.12 -36.98
CA ALA A 71 7.02 -18.04 -35.91
C ALA A 71 7.51 -17.57 -34.53
N ASP A 72 8.71 -16.99 -34.46
CA ASP A 72 9.24 -16.40 -33.23
C ASP A 72 8.44 -15.17 -32.78
N ILE A 73 8.05 -14.28 -33.71
CA ILE A 73 7.17 -13.14 -33.42
C ILE A 73 5.82 -13.63 -32.87
N ASN A 74 5.20 -14.63 -33.51
CA ASN A 74 3.90 -15.14 -33.05
C ASN A 74 3.99 -15.71 -31.62
N LYS A 75 5.09 -16.40 -31.28
CA LYS A 75 5.32 -16.88 -29.90
C LYS A 75 5.45 -15.73 -28.91
N LEU A 76 6.18 -14.67 -29.27
CA LEU A 76 6.31 -13.47 -28.44
C LEU A 76 4.96 -12.79 -28.26
N GLU A 77 4.13 -12.70 -29.29
CA GLU A 77 2.79 -12.11 -29.19
C GLU A 77 1.88 -12.86 -28.22
N ILE A 78 1.89 -14.20 -28.26
CA ILE A 78 1.16 -15.02 -27.30
C ILE A 78 1.65 -14.72 -25.87
N LEU A 79 2.97 -14.70 -25.67
CA LEU A 79 3.55 -14.46 -24.35
C LEU A 79 3.30 -13.03 -23.84
N ILE A 80 3.32 -12.03 -24.72
CA ILE A 80 2.98 -10.64 -24.41
C ILE A 80 1.53 -10.56 -23.94
N GLU A 81 0.60 -11.18 -24.66
CA GLU A 81 -0.82 -11.15 -24.31
C GLU A 81 -1.12 -11.87 -22.99
N GLU A 82 -0.49 -13.01 -22.73
CA GLU A 82 -0.58 -13.70 -21.44
C GLU A 82 -0.01 -12.85 -20.29
N THR A 83 1.17 -12.28 -20.48
CA THR A 83 1.84 -11.41 -19.50
C THR A 83 1.02 -10.15 -19.22
N ARG A 84 0.43 -9.55 -20.27
CA ARG A 84 -0.43 -8.37 -20.16
C ARG A 84 -1.72 -8.66 -19.40
N LYS A 85 -2.36 -9.80 -19.63
CA LYS A 85 -3.54 -10.21 -18.84
C LYS A 85 -3.18 -10.34 -17.36
N TYR A 86 -2.04 -10.95 -17.06
CA TYR A 86 -1.57 -11.07 -15.69
C TYR A 86 -1.23 -9.71 -15.05
N PHE A 87 -0.56 -8.82 -15.80
CA PHE A 87 -0.31 -7.43 -15.41
C PHE A 87 -1.58 -6.69 -15.02
N LEU A 88 -2.62 -6.77 -15.86
CA LEU A 88 -3.92 -6.12 -15.60
C LEU A 88 -4.58 -6.68 -14.34
N SER A 89 -4.55 -8.01 -14.15
CA SER A 89 -5.08 -8.65 -12.94
C SER A 89 -4.34 -8.18 -11.67
N LEU A 90 -3.02 -8.08 -11.72
CA LEU A 90 -2.23 -7.56 -10.59
C LEU A 90 -2.56 -6.09 -10.31
N LYS A 91 -2.75 -5.28 -11.35
CA LYS A 91 -3.14 -3.87 -11.23
C LYS A 91 -4.48 -3.72 -10.49
N GLU A 92 -5.51 -4.45 -10.91
CA GLU A 92 -6.83 -4.42 -10.26
C GLU A 92 -6.74 -4.82 -8.78
N ARG A 93 -5.97 -5.88 -8.47
CA ARG A 93 -5.75 -6.31 -7.09
C ARG A 93 -5.03 -5.25 -6.25
N LEU A 94 -4.05 -4.56 -6.83
CA LEU A 94 -3.34 -3.46 -6.16
C LEU A 94 -4.27 -2.28 -5.86
N GLU A 95 -5.13 -1.88 -6.81
CA GLU A 95 -6.07 -0.78 -6.62
C GLU A 95 -7.06 -1.08 -5.46
N VAL A 96 -7.55 -2.32 -5.39
CA VAL A 96 -8.41 -2.77 -4.28
C VAL A 96 -7.67 -2.74 -2.95
N LEU A 97 -6.44 -3.29 -2.88
CA LEU A 97 -5.65 -3.28 -1.65
C LEU A 97 -5.25 -1.87 -1.22
N GLN A 98 -4.90 -1.00 -2.17
CA GLN A 98 -4.58 0.40 -1.90
C GLN A 98 -5.76 1.11 -1.24
N THR A 99 -6.97 0.92 -1.77
CA THR A 99 -8.20 1.50 -1.21
C THR A 99 -8.42 1.01 0.22
N LYS A 100 -8.34 -0.30 0.45
CA LYS A 100 -8.48 -0.89 1.80
C LYS A 100 -7.43 -0.37 2.78
N LEU A 101 -6.17 -0.26 2.33
CA LEU A 101 -5.09 0.25 3.15
C LEU A 101 -5.30 1.74 3.51
N GLN A 102 -5.82 2.54 2.59
CA GLN A 102 -6.17 3.94 2.85
C GLN A 102 -7.27 4.04 3.91
N GLU A 103 -8.34 3.24 3.79
CA GLU A 103 -9.43 3.19 4.78
C GLU A 103 -8.92 2.83 6.17
N LYS A 104 -8.11 1.76 6.28
CA LYS A 104 -7.51 1.33 7.56
C LYS A 104 -6.54 2.36 8.13
N THR A 105 -5.77 3.03 7.28
CA THR A 105 -4.91 4.12 7.70
C THR A 105 -5.71 5.29 8.28
N ILE A 106 -6.85 5.63 7.68
CA ILE A 106 -7.77 6.66 8.21
C ILE A 106 -8.36 6.20 9.55
N GLU A 107 -8.79 4.96 9.67
CA GLU A 107 -9.33 4.38 10.91
C GLU A 107 -8.33 4.49 12.06
N VAL A 108 -7.09 4.02 11.86
CA VAL A 108 -5.99 4.13 12.82
C VAL A 108 -5.73 5.58 13.23
N LYS A 109 -5.73 6.51 12.26
CA LYS A 109 -5.56 7.95 12.54
C LYS A 109 -6.71 8.51 13.40
N LYS A 110 -7.95 8.07 13.16
CA LYS A 110 -9.11 8.45 13.99
C LYS A 110 -8.94 7.97 15.43
N TYR A 111 -8.52 6.71 15.65
CA TYR A 111 -8.28 6.19 17.00
C TYR A 111 -7.16 6.94 17.72
N LYS A 112 -6.05 7.23 17.04
CA LYS A 112 -4.93 8.00 17.61
C LYS A 112 -5.37 9.42 18.02
N LYS A 113 -6.16 10.09 17.17
CA LYS A 113 -6.74 11.42 17.49
C LYS A 113 -7.68 11.35 18.69
N LEU A 114 -8.53 10.31 18.77
CA LEU A 114 -9.44 10.13 19.90
C LEU A 114 -8.69 9.91 21.21
N LYS A 115 -7.65 9.07 21.20
CA LYS A 115 -6.76 8.83 22.35
C LYS A 115 -6.11 10.14 22.82
N ALA A 116 -5.53 10.90 21.91
CA ALA A 116 -4.88 12.17 22.23
C ALA A 116 -5.86 13.19 22.83
N ARG A 117 -7.06 13.31 22.25
CA ARG A 117 -8.12 14.20 22.78
C ARG A 117 -8.51 13.81 24.19
N ARG A 118 -8.72 12.52 24.45
CA ARG A 118 -9.06 12.00 25.78
C ARG A 118 -7.96 12.30 26.81
N GLN A 119 -6.70 12.00 26.48
CA GLN A 119 -5.56 12.30 27.34
C GLN A 119 -5.45 13.79 27.67
N SER A 120 -5.71 14.66 26.69
CA SER A 120 -5.72 16.11 26.90
C SER A 120 -6.83 16.56 27.85
N PHE A 121 -8.02 15.95 27.74
CA PHE A 121 -9.16 16.25 28.61
C PHE A 121 -8.88 15.79 30.04
N GLU A 122 -8.38 14.57 30.22
CA GLU A 122 -8.02 14.02 31.54
C GLU A 122 -6.92 14.84 32.22
N ARG A 123 -5.91 15.29 31.46
CA ARG A 123 -4.86 16.19 31.99
C ARG A 123 -5.47 17.51 32.49
N LYS A 124 -6.34 18.14 31.70
CA LYS A 124 -7.02 19.39 32.09
C LYS A 124 -7.90 19.18 33.32
N GLN A 125 -8.58 18.04 33.42
CA GLN A 125 -9.41 17.73 34.57
C GLN A 125 -8.58 17.54 35.84
N ARG A 126 -7.48 16.77 35.76
CA ARG A 126 -6.55 16.62 36.89
C ARG A 126 -5.99 17.96 37.38
N MET A 127 -5.56 18.83 36.47
CA MET A 127 -5.08 20.17 36.84
C MET A 127 -6.14 21.00 37.55
N ARG A 128 -7.41 20.95 37.10
CA ARG A 128 -8.51 21.65 37.76
C ARG A 128 -8.81 21.08 39.15
N ASP A 129 -8.78 19.76 39.30
CA ASP A 129 -9.04 19.10 40.57
C ASP A 129 -7.90 19.34 41.57
N GLU A 130 -6.64 19.37 41.10
CA GLU A 130 -5.48 19.76 41.90
C GLU A 130 -5.57 21.22 42.37
N MET A 131 -5.94 22.15 41.49
CA MET A 131 -6.10 23.56 41.83
C MET A 131 -7.20 23.76 42.89
N LYS A 132 -8.36 23.11 42.72
CA LYS A 132 -9.44 23.11 43.73
C LYS A 132 -8.95 22.60 45.09
N LYS A 133 -8.21 21.50 45.12
CA LYS A 133 -7.63 20.96 46.36
C LYS A 133 -6.66 21.95 47.01
N MET A 134 -5.83 22.63 46.22
CA MET A 134 -4.92 23.65 46.76
C MET A 134 -5.68 24.83 47.37
N ASP A 135 -6.73 25.31 46.70
CA ASP A 135 -7.59 26.38 47.20
C ASP A 135 -8.28 25.98 48.51
N GLU A 136 -8.81 24.76 48.59
CA GLU A 136 -9.40 24.21 49.83
C GLU A 136 -8.39 24.14 50.98
N ILE A 137 -7.16 23.70 50.71
CA ILE A 137 -6.08 23.63 51.71
C ILE A 137 -5.71 25.04 52.17
N ALA A 138 -5.59 26.00 51.25
CA ALA A 138 -5.28 27.39 51.57
C ALA A 138 -6.38 28.02 52.43
N GLY A 139 -7.66 27.81 52.08
CA GLY A 139 -8.80 28.27 52.85
C GLY A 139 -8.83 27.70 54.27
N ARG A 140 -8.60 26.39 54.45
CA ARG A 140 -8.51 25.77 55.79
C ARG A 140 -7.36 26.33 56.62
N ARG A 141 -6.21 26.60 56.00
CA ARG A 141 -5.05 27.18 56.71
C ARG A 141 -5.30 28.64 57.11
N ALA A 142 -6.02 29.40 56.30
CA ALA A 142 -6.40 30.76 56.62
C ALA A 142 -7.44 30.83 57.75
N ALA A 143 -8.39 29.89 57.78
CA ALA A 143 -9.44 29.83 58.82
C ALA A 143 -8.94 29.34 60.19
N ASN A 144 -7.78 28.66 60.24
CA ASN A 144 -7.14 28.18 61.47
C ASN A 144 -6.06 29.13 62.02
N ARG A 145 -6.00 30.37 61.53
CA ARG A 145 -5.19 31.47 62.06
C ARG A 145 -6.09 32.52 62.69
#